data_AF-A0ABD0PTI6-F1
#
_entry.id   AF-A0ABD0PTI6-F1
#
_cell.length_a   1.000
_cell.length_b   1.000
_cell.length_c   1.000
_cell.angle_alpha   90.00
_cell.angle_beta   90.00
_cell.angle_gamma   90.00
#
_symmetry.space_group_name_H-M   'P 1'
#
loop_
_entity.id
_entity.type
_entity.pdbx_description
1 polymer ?
#
loop_
_entity_poly.entity_id
_entity_poly.type
_entity_poly.pdbx_seq_one_letter_code
_entity_poly.pdbx_strand_id
1 'polypeptide(L)' 'EVDLYTGYTTRNILCMPIVSRGTVIGVVQMVNKLGGSAFTKTDENNFKMFAVFCALALHCAN' A
#
# COMPACT_ATOMS: atom_id res chain seq x y z
N GLU A 1 8.82 -10.70 13.41
CA GLU A 1 9.61 -9.95 14.40
C GLU A 1 9.05 -8.55 14.67
N VAL A 2 8.82 -7.70 13.66
CA VAL A 2 8.27 -6.32 13.83
C VAL A 2 6.99 -6.29 14.69
N ASP A 3 6.04 -7.18 14.39
CA ASP A 3 4.80 -7.35 15.15
C ASP A 3 5.03 -7.60 16.65
N LEU A 4 5.99 -8.47 16.99
CA LEU A 4 6.33 -8.79 18.37
C LEU A 4 6.90 -7.57 19.12
N TYR A 5 7.78 -6.82 18.45
CA TYR A 5 8.39 -5.62 19.06
C TYR A 5 7.41 -4.45 19.19
N THR A 6 6.40 -4.36 18.32
CA THR A 6 5.40 -3.29 18.32
C THR A 6 4.14 -3.64 19.11
N GLY A 7 3.97 -4.89 19.52
CA GLY A 7 2.71 -5.41 20.05
C GLY A 7 1.59 -5.46 18.99
N TYR A 8 1.93 -5.23 17.72
CA TYR A 8 1.00 -5.23 16.61
C TYR A 8 0.79 -6.66 16.11
N THR A 9 -0.43 -7.02 15.71
CA THR A 9 -0.68 -8.29 15.03
C THR A 9 -1.14 -8.01 13.61
N THR A 10 -0.31 -8.33 12.64
CA THR A 10 -0.59 -8.19 11.22
C THR A 10 -1.45 -9.36 10.76
N ARG A 11 -2.68 -9.05 10.35
CA ARG A 11 -3.72 -10.00 9.93
C ARG A 11 -3.84 -10.07 8.41
N ASN A 12 -3.70 -8.93 7.74
CA ASN A 12 -3.73 -8.84 6.28
C ASN A 12 -2.92 -7.63 5.81
N ILE A 13 -2.36 -7.77 4.61
CA ILE A 13 -1.57 -6.74 3.94
C ILE A 13 -2.04 -6.63 2.49
N LEU A 14 -2.14 -5.40 2.00
CA LEU A 14 -2.30 -5.10 0.58
C LEU A 14 -1.15 -4.19 0.14
N CYS A 15 -0.41 -4.57 -0.89
CA CYS A 15 0.71 -3.81 -1.42
C CYS A 15 0.46 -3.40 -2.87
N MET A 16 0.88 -2.19 -3.23
CA MET A 16 0.89 -1.72 -4.61
C MET A 16 2.23 -1.05 -4.94
N PRO A 17 2.84 -1.35 -6.09
CA PRO A 17 4.04 -0.66 -6.53
C PRO A 17 3.70 0.78 -6.91
N ILE A 18 4.59 1.70 -6.58
CA ILE A 18 4.57 3.08 -7.07
C ILE A 18 5.50 3.13 -8.28
N VAL A 19 4.93 3.37 -9.46
CA VAL A 19 5.67 3.34 -10.73
C VAL A 19 5.73 4.74 -11.33
N SER A 20 6.94 5.20 -11.66
CA SER A 20 7.16 6.43 -12.41
C SER A 20 8.03 6.13 -13.64
N ARG A 21 7.59 6.57 -14.82
CA ARG A 21 8.28 6.37 -16.10
C ARG A 21 8.72 4.91 -16.35
N GLY A 22 7.84 3.97 -16.01
CA GLY A 22 8.10 2.52 -16.16
C GLY A 22 9.02 1.91 -15.10
N THR A 23 9.52 2.69 -14.15
CA THR A 23 10.39 2.23 -13.06
C THR A 23 9.63 2.22 -11.74
N VAL A 24 9.79 1.14 -10.95
CA VAL A 24 9.28 1.10 -9.58
C VAL A 24 10.18 1.98 -8.71
N ILE A 25 9.61 3.03 -8.14
CA ILE A 25 10.34 4.00 -7.29
C ILE A 25 10.00 3.83 -5.80
N GLY A 26 9.02 2.97 -5.49
CA GLY A 26 8.62 2.68 -4.12
C GLY A 26 7.45 1.69 -4.08
N VAL A 27 6.99 1.38 -2.87
CA VAL A 27 5.83 0.53 -2.62
C VAL A 27 4.97 1.21 -1.56
N VAL A 28 3.66 1.24 -1.78
CA VAL A 28 2.69 1.61 -0.76
C VAL A 28 2.06 0.34 -0.19
N GLN A 29 1.94 0.29 1.13
CA GLN A 29 1.39 -0.84 1.87
C GLN A 29 0.24 -0.39 2.75
N MET A 30 -0.87 -1.13 2.71
CA MET A 30 -1.97 -1.03 3.66
C MET A 30 -1.96 -2.28 4.55
N VAL A 31 -2.06 -2.08 5.86
CA VAL A 31 -2.01 -3.17 6.85
C VAL A 31 -3.29 -3.15 7.66
N ASN A 32 -3.84 -4.33 7.94
CA ASN A 32 -4.96 -4.54 8.84
C ASN A 32 -6.22 -3.76 8.46
N LYS A 33 -6.90 -4.23 7.42
CA LYS A 33 -8.25 -3.78 7.08
C LYS A 33 -9.17 -3.79 8.31
N LEU A 34 -9.88 -2.69 8.50
CA LEU A 34 -10.88 -2.58 9.56
C LEU A 34 -12.02 -3.59 9.33
N GLY A 35 -12.62 -4.06 10.42
CA GLY A 35 -13.61 -5.14 10.38
C GLY A 35 -13.02 -6.55 10.21
N GLY A 36 -11.69 -6.69 10.01
CA GLY A 36 -10.99 -7.97 10.04
C GLY A 36 -11.22 -8.88 8.83
N SER A 37 -11.97 -8.42 7.82
CA SER A 37 -12.14 -9.15 6.56
C SER A 37 -10.89 -9.01 5.67
N ALA A 38 -10.77 -9.90 4.69
CA ALA A 38 -9.75 -9.78 3.65
C ALA A 38 -9.97 -8.50 2.82
N PHE A 39 -8.90 -8.02 2.19
CA PHE A 39 -9.01 -7.01 1.14
C PHE A 39 -9.82 -7.58 -0.03
N THR A 40 -10.71 -6.76 -0.55
CA THR A 40 -11.59 -7.09 -1.66
C THR A 40 -11.00 -6.60 -2.96
N LYS A 41 -11.55 -7.05 -4.09
CA LYS A 41 -11.14 -6.56 -5.39
C LYS A 41 -11.37 -5.04 -5.55
N THR A 42 -12.41 -4.52 -4.92
CA THR A 42 -12.67 -3.08 -4.86
C THR A 42 -11.57 -2.35 -4.10
N ASP A 43 -11.09 -2.89 -2.98
CA ASP A 43 -9.95 -2.30 -2.25
C ASP A 43 -8.69 -2.29 -3.11
N GLU A 44 -8.39 -3.38 -3.82
CA GLU A 44 -7.24 -3.44 -4.76
C GLU A 44 -7.33 -2.37 -5.85
N ASN A 45 -8.51 -2.22 -6.47
CA ASN A 45 -8.72 -1.23 -7.53
C ASN A 45 -8.56 0.21 -7.01
N ASN A 46 -9.12 0.50 -5.84
CA ASN A 46 -8.99 1.80 -5.20
C ASN A 46 -7.54 2.08 -4.80
N PHE A 47 -6.85 1.10 -4.23
CA PHE A 47 -5.48 1.25 -3.77
C PHE A 47 -4.48 1.36 -4.94
N LYS A 48 -4.78 0.74 -6.09
CA LYS A 48 -4.04 0.97 -7.34
C LYS A 48 -4.15 2.43 -7.80
N MET A 49 -5.34 3.03 -7.76
CA MET A 49 -5.51 4.46 -8.07
C MET A 49 -4.74 5.34 -7.08
N PHE A 50 -4.78 5.00 -5.79
CA PHE A 50 -3.98 5.68 -4.77
C PHE A 50 -2.47 5.63 -5.08
N ALA A 51 -1.93 4.47 -5.45
CA ALA A 51 -0.51 4.33 -5.81
C ALA A 51 -0.11 5.20 -7.03
N VAL A 52 -1.02 5.41 -7.99
CA VAL A 52 -0.80 6.34 -9.11
C VAL A 52 -0.69 7.78 -8.61
N PHE A 53 -1.55 8.20 -7.69
CA PHE A 53 -1.43 9.53 -7.08
C PHE A 53 -0.13 9.70 -6.29
N CYS A 54 0.32 8.67 -5.56
CA CYS A 54 1.63 8.69 -4.91
C CYS A 54 2.78 8.89 -5.91
N ALA A 55 2.72 8.23 -7.07
CA ALA A 55 3.74 8.40 -8.11
C ALA A 55 3.81 9.85 -8.63
N LEU A 56 2.66 10.50 -8.81
CA LEU A 56 2.59 11.90 -9.23
C LEU A 56 3.15 12.83 -8.14
N ALA A 57 2.77 12.62 -6.88
CA ALA A 57 3.25 13.42 -5.76
C ALA A 57 4.78 13.30 -5.58
N LEU A 58 5.32 12.08 -5.64
CA LEU A 58 6.76 11.83 -5.55
C LEU A 58 7.53 12.34 -6.76
N HIS A 59 6.92 12.37 -7.95
CA HIS A 59 7.55 12.97 -9.12
C HIS A 59 7.79 14.47 -8.97
N CYS A 60 6.87 15.20 -8.33
CA CYS A 60 6.97 16.65 -8.12
C CYS A 60 7.83 17.04 -6.90
N ALA A 61 8.19 16.08 -6.05
CA ALA A 61 8.99 16.31 -4.85
C ALA A 61 10.51 16.17 -5.08
N ASN A 62 10.92 15.64 -6.23
CA ASN A 62 12.29 15.58 -6.72
C ASN A 62 12.53 16.63 -7.81
#